data_AF-A0A7K1SL52-F1
#
_entry.id   AF-A0A7K1SL52-F1
#
_cell.length_a   1.000
_cell.length_b   1.000
_cell.length_c   1.000
_cell.angle_alpha   90.00
_cell.angle_beta   90.00
_cell.angle_gamma   90.00
#
_symmetry.space_group_name_H-M   'P 1'
#
loop_
_entity.id
_entity.type
_entity.pdbx_description
1 polymer ?
#
loop_
_entity_poly.entity_id
_entity_poly.type
_entity_poly.pdbx_seq_one_letter_code
_entity_poly.pdbx_strand_id
1 'polypeptide(L)'
;MTTDTTSLQLSDTQELPAQKNQNLAVMTLDLTMPLPDLGSADVMPIDLMSDYWTPEVPGESKRVVFVKLDTSPVRDVNDPEITHQLACAYFLEKTDKGEIRQIRNGSKRLVGALETVLEQGMVGQGTPLLVTFLGKKQNRTNSFKSDNWSIKPLKLNIG
;
A
#
# COMPACT_ATOMS: atom_id res chain seq x y z
N MET A 1 22.27 -56.45 -5.60
CA MET A 1 21.58 -56.02 -4.38
C MET A 1 21.92 -54.56 -4.19
N THR A 2 21.14 -53.66 -4.82
CA THR A 2 19.95 -52.96 -4.27
C THR A 2 20.36 -51.92 -3.22
N THR A 3 20.45 -50.66 -3.65
CA THR A 3 19.55 -49.52 -3.31
C THR A 3 20.13 -48.74 -2.11
N ASP A 4 20.01 -47.43 -1.94
CA ASP A 4 19.03 -46.47 -2.44
C ASP A 4 19.62 -45.08 -2.58
N THR A 5 19.17 -44.41 -3.63
CA THR A 5 19.20 -42.97 -3.82
C THR A 5 18.16 -42.36 -2.88
N THR A 6 18.51 -41.35 -2.09
CA THR A 6 17.49 -40.44 -1.52
C THR A 6 17.87 -39.02 -1.86
N SER A 7 17.35 -38.60 -3.01
CA SER A 7 17.21 -37.22 -3.44
C SER A 7 16.30 -36.47 -2.47
N LEU A 8 16.85 -35.52 -1.72
CA LEU A 8 16.07 -34.48 -1.06
C LEU A 8 15.70 -33.43 -2.12
N GLN A 9 14.43 -33.41 -2.50
CA GLN A 9 13.85 -32.36 -3.33
C GLN A 9 13.92 -31.04 -2.54
N LEU A 10 14.70 -30.08 -3.06
CA LEU A 10 14.64 -28.69 -2.64
C LEU A 10 13.33 -28.11 -3.19
N SER A 11 12.41 -27.83 -2.27
CA SER A 11 11.16 -27.13 -2.52
C SER A 11 11.41 -25.76 -3.14
N ASP A 12 10.62 -25.45 -4.16
CA ASP A 12 10.64 -24.23 -4.96
C ASP A 12 10.80 -22.96 -4.13
N THR A 13 11.98 -22.36 -4.20
CA THR A 13 12.19 -20.98 -3.75
C THR A 13 11.64 -20.09 -4.85
N GLN A 14 10.43 -19.58 -4.65
CA GLN A 14 9.82 -18.64 -5.57
C GLN A 14 10.55 -17.30 -5.45
N GLU A 15 11.64 -17.16 -6.21
CA GLU A 15 12.34 -15.89 -6.40
C GLU A 15 11.37 -14.86 -6.98
N LEU A 16 11.10 -13.78 -6.24
CA LEU A 16 10.35 -12.66 -6.78
C LEU A 16 11.27 -11.85 -7.70
N PRO A 17 10.96 -11.72 -9.00
CA PRO A 17 11.78 -10.92 -9.89
C PRO A 17 11.65 -9.44 -9.51
N ALA A 18 12.79 -8.77 -9.29
CA ALA A 18 12.84 -7.31 -9.24
C ALA A 18 12.47 -6.77 -10.63
N GLN A 19 11.17 -6.52 -10.86
CA GLN A 19 10.69 -6.06 -12.16
C GLN A 19 10.75 -4.54 -12.28
N LYS A 20 11.41 -4.11 -13.35
CA LYS A 20 11.60 -2.74 -13.78
C LYS A 20 10.36 -2.28 -14.57
N ASN A 21 9.24 -2.12 -13.87
CA ASN A 21 8.09 -1.26 -14.19
C ASN A 21 7.01 -1.54 -13.15
N GLN A 22 6.94 -0.68 -12.13
CA GLN A 22 6.20 -0.96 -10.90
C GLN A 22 4.83 -0.33 -10.96
N ASN A 23 3.90 -0.89 -11.74
CA ASN A 23 2.48 -0.59 -11.62
C ASN A 23 1.72 -1.88 -11.37
N LEU A 24 0.66 -1.83 -10.56
CA LEU A 24 -0.28 -2.94 -10.44
C LEU A 24 -0.98 -3.10 -11.78
N ALA A 25 -0.44 -3.97 -12.64
CA ALA A 25 -0.92 -4.15 -14.00
C ALA A 25 -2.15 -5.05 -13.99
N VAL A 26 -3.34 -4.45 -13.90
CA VAL A 26 -4.62 -5.15 -14.07
C VAL A 26 -4.93 -5.22 -15.56
N MET A 27 -5.24 -6.41 -16.07
CA MET A 27 -5.66 -6.59 -17.46
C MET A 27 -6.98 -5.85 -17.72
N THR A 28 -7.04 -5.11 -18.83
CA THR A 28 -8.29 -4.50 -19.34
C THR A 28 -8.69 -5.20 -20.62
N LEU A 29 -10.00 -5.39 -20.82
CA LEU A 29 -10.55 -6.03 -22.02
C LEU A 29 -11.14 -4.97 -22.96
N ASP A 30 -11.05 -5.21 -24.27
CA ASP A 30 -11.78 -4.44 -25.28
C ASP A 30 -13.26 -4.84 -25.27
N LEU A 31 -14.12 -3.90 -24.87
CA LEU A 31 -15.56 -4.12 -24.73
C LEU A 31 -16.31 -4.17 -26.06
N THR A 32 -15.64 -3.93 -27.19
CA THR A 32 -16.23 -4.09 -28.53
C THR A 32 -16.16 -5.53 -29.03
N MET A 33 -15.43 -6.40 -28.33
CA MET A 33 -15.24 -7.82 -28.65
C MET A 33 -16.07 -8.72 -27.72
N PRO A 34 -16.37 -9.98 -28.11
CA PRO A 34 -17.01 -10.93 -27.22
C PRO A 34 -16.20 -11.13 -25.92
N LEU A 35 -16.89 -11.12 -24.78
CA LEU A 35 -16.25 -11.28 -23.48
C LEU A 35 -15.69 -12.71 -23.33
N PRO A 36 -14.47 -12.87 -22.79
CA PRO A 36 -13.93 -14.18 -22.45
C PRO A 36 -14.73 -14.81 -21.31
N ASP A 37 -14.69 -16.14 -21.21
CA ASP A 37 -15.19 -16.84 -20.03
C ASP A 37 -14.29 -16.53 -18.82
N LEU A 38 -14.91 -16.08 -17.72
CA LEU A 38 -14.23 -15.73 -16.47
C LEU A 38 -14.27 -16.85 -15.43
N GLY A 39 -14.97 -17.96 -15.70
CA GLY A 39 -15.14 -19.06 -14.74
C GLY A 39 -13.85 -19.81 -14.38
N SER A 40 -12.82 -19.73 -15.23
CA SER A 40 -11.49 -20.30 -15.01
C SER A 40 -10.42 -19.25 -14.66
N ALA A 41 -10.81 -17.99 -14.45
CA ALA A 41 -9.87 -16.93 -14.13
C ALA A 41 -9.38 -17.05 -12.68
N ASP A 42 -8.07 -16.86 -12.48
CA ASP A 42 -7.49 -16.79 -11.15
C ASP A 42 -7.78 -15.45 -10.47
N VAL A 43 -8.20 -15.50 -9.21
CA VAL A 43 -8.41 -14.31 -8.40
C VAL A 43 -7.05 -13.78 -7.96
N MET A 44 -6.75 -12.52 -8.28
CA MET A 44 -5.55 -11.88 -7.77
C MET A 44 -5.63 -11.76 -6.23
N PRO A 45 -4.53 -11.97 -5.50
CA PRO A 45 -4.52 -11.94 -4.04
C PRO A 45 -4.65 -10.53 -3.44
N ILE A 46 -4.91 -9.51 -4.26
CA ILE A 46 -5.03 -8.11 -3.87
C ILE A 46 -6.49 -7.69 -3.85
N ASP A 47 -6.93 -7.15 -2.72
CA ASP A 47 -8.20 -6.42 -2.66
C ASP A 47 -8.02 -4.98 -3.17
N LEU A 48 -8.82 -4.61 -4.17
CA LEU A 48 -8.83 -3.26 -4.76
C LEU A 48 -9.63 -2.25 -3.91
N MET A 49 -10.40 -2.72 -2.92
CA MET A 49 -11.01 -1.85 -1.92
C MET A 49 -9.92 -1.29 -1.01
N SER A 50 -9.87 0.05 -0.92
CA SER A 50 -8.89 0.73 -0.10
C SER A 50 -9.49 1.16 1.23
N ASP A 51 -9.16 0.41 2.28
CA ASP A 51 -9.56 0.73 3.65
C ASP A 51 -8.93 2.05 4.09
N TYR A 52 -9.74 2.92 4.71
CA TYR A 52 -9.22 4.16 5.28
C TYR A 52 -8.56 3.86 6.63
N TRP A 53 -7.23 3.96 6.69
CA TRP A 53 -6.47 3.79 7.92
C TRP A 53 -6.50 5.08 8.74
N THR A 54 -7.17 5.04 9.88
CA THR A 54 -7.19 6.13 10.88
C THR A 54 -6.53 5.64 12.16
N PRO A 55 -5.23 5.93 12.41
CA PRO A 55 -4.61 5.50 13.66
C PRO A 55 -5.21 6.26 14.83
N GLU A 56 -5.48 5.54 15.93
CA GLU A 56 -6.16 6.11 17.09
C GLU A 56 -5.17 6.52 18.18
N VAL A 57 -4.06 5.77 18.32
CA VAL A 57 -3.12 5.92 19.44
C VAL A 57 -1.69 6.24 18.97
N PRO A 58 -0.97 7.17 19.63
CA PRO A 58 0.45 7.38 19.35
C PRO A 58 1.25 6.09 19.52
N GLY A 59 2.11 5.79 18.56
CA GLY A 59 2.90 4.55 18.48
C GLY A 59 2.28 3.50 17.56
N GLU A 60 1.03 3.65 17.13
CA GLU A 60 0.45 2.77 16.12
C GLU A 60 1.27 2.83 14.82
N SER A 61 1.67 1.67 14.32
CA SER A 61 2.52 1.56 13.14
C SER A 61 2.10 0.43 12.22
N LYS A 62 2.38 0.62 10.93
CA LYS A 62 2.17 -0.40 9.91
C LYS A 62 3.42 -0.56 9.06
N ARG A 63 3.75 -1.82 8.76
CA ARG A 63 4.74 -2.19 7.74
C ARG A 63 4.00 -2.35 6.44
N VAL A 64 4.31 -1.50 5.47
CA VAL A 64 3.51 -1.34 4.25
C VAL A 64 4.41 -1.20 3.03
N VAL A 65 3.86 -1.41 1.85
CA VAL A 65 4.51 -1.09 0.58
C VAL A 65 3.85 0.15 0.01
N PHE A 66 4.62 1.19 -0.29
CA PHE A 66 4.10 2.42 -0.90
C PHE A 66 3.62 2.16 -2.33
N VAL A 67 2.39 2.56 -2.66
CA VAL A 67 1.83 2.40 -4.01
C VAL A 67 1.91 3.72 -4.75
N LYS A 68 1.16 4.73 -4.30
CA LYS A 68 1.04 6.02 -4.96
C LYS A 68 0.48 7.10 -4.04
N LEU A 69 0.62 8.35 -4.48
CA LEU A 69 -0.21 9.45 -4.03
C LEU A 69 -1.31 9.67 -5.07
N ASP A 70 -2.55 9.74 -4.64
CA ASP A 70 -3.68 9.98 -5.53
C ASP A 70 -4.82 10.68 -4.80
N THR A 71 -5.72 11.29 -5.54
CA THR A 71 -6.85 12.04 -4.99
C THR A 71 -8.08 11.16 -4.96
N SER A 72 -8.73 11.06 -3.80
CA SER A 72 -10.04 10.41 -3.68
C SER A 72 -11.14 11.43 -3.45
N PRO A 73 -12.29 11.30 -4.11
CA PRO A 73 -13.51 11.98 -3.67
C PRO A 73 -13.90 11.44 -2.29
N VAL A 74 -14.22 12.33 -1.37
CA VAL A 74 -14.74 12.02 -0.03
C VAL A 74 -15.89 12.97 0.24
N ARG A 75 -17.05 12.45 0.63
CA ARG A 75 -18.21 13.29 0.98
C ARG A 75 -17.93 14.08 2.26
N ASP A 76 -18.37 15.34 2.31
CA ASP A 76 -18.33 16.13 3.54
C ASP A 76 -19.19 15.45 4.61
N VAL A 77 -18.69 15.44 5.84
CA VAL A 77 -19.39 14.82 6.98
C VAL A 77 -20.62 15.63 7.40
N ASN A 78 -20.63 16.93 7.11
CA ASN A 78 -21.68 17.88 7.47
C ASN A 78 -22.63 18.16 6.29
N ASP A 79 -22.24 17.86 5.06
CA ASP A 79 -23.05 18.06 3.87
C ASP A 79 -22.82 16.96 2.81
N PRO A 80 -23.76 16.01 2.65
CA PRO A 80 -23.59 14.87 1.73
C PRO A 80 -23.59 15.27 0.25
N GLU A 81 -24.01 16.49 -0.10
CA GLU A 81 -23.97 17.01 -1.48
C GLU A 81 -22.58 17.57 -1.84
N ILE A 82 -21.73 17.82 -0.84
CA ILE A 82 -20.38 18.33 -1.05
C ILE A 82 -19.39 17.17 -1.10
N THR A 83 -18.65 17.06 -2.21
CA THR A 83 -17.55 16.12 -2.36
C THR A 83 -16.22 16.86 -2.35
N HIS A 84 -15.35 16.49 -1.41
CA HIS A 84 -13.99 17.00 -1.32
C HIS A 84 -13.01 16.07 -2.02
N GLN A 85 -12.08 16.67 -2.74
CA GLN A 85 -10.95 15.98 -3.32
C GLN A 85 -9.82 15.87 -2.29
N LEU A 86 -9.71 14.71 -1.64
CA LEU A 86 -8.71 14.47 -0.61
C LEU A 86 -7.51 13.72 -1.17
N ALA A 87 -6.34 14.37 -1.16
CA ALA A 87 -5.09 13.70 -1.45
C ALA A 87 -4.82 12.61 -0.40
N CYS A 88 -4.56 11.39 -0.86
CA CYS A 88 -4.33 10.22 -0.04
C CYS A 88 -3.03 9.54 -0.44
N ALA A 89 -2.32 9.03 0.56
CA ALA A 89 -1.24 8.07 0.34
C ALA A 89 -1.82 6.66 0.36
N TYR A 90 -1.54 5.87 -0.67
CA TYR A 90 -1.99 4.50 -0.82
C TYR A 90 -0.85 3.52 -0.55
N PHE A 91 -1.16 2.48 0.21
CA PHE A 91 -0.20 1.44 0.58
C PHE A 91 -0.81 0.06 0.45
N LEU A 92 0.04 -0.95 0.30
CA LEU A 92 -0.34 -2.36 0.50
C LEU A 92 0.16 -2.82 1.86
N GLU A 93 -0.68 -3.56 2.58
CA GLU A 93 -0.25 -4.31 3.76
C GLU A 93 -0.58 -5.79 3.59
N LYS A 94 0.28 -6.62 4.17
CA LYS A 94 0.00 -8.04 4.33
C LYS A 94 -0.61 -8.23 5.73
N THR A 95 -1.81 -8.78 5.80
CA THR A 95 -2.50 -9.06 7.06
C THR A 95 -1.84 -10.26 7.76
N ASP A 96 -2.17 -10.47 9.04
CA ASP A 96 -1.69 -11.63 9.80
C ASP A 96 -2.13 -12.97 9.20
N LYS A 97 -3.22 -12.97 8.40
CA LYS A 97 -3.70 -14.13 7.65
C LYS A 97 -2.99 -14.36 6.32
N GLY A 98 -2.08 -13.45 5.94
CA GLY A 98 -1.31 -13.51 4.72
C GLY A 98 -1.97 -12.86 3.50
N GLU A 99 -3.18 -12.32 3.66
CA GLU A 99 -3.91 -11.60 2.60
C GLU A 99 -3.27 -10.23 2.33
N ILE A 100 -3.32 -9.78 1.07
CA ILE A 100 -2.84 -8.45 0.70
C ILE A 100 -4.04 -7.53 0.57
N ARG A 101 -4.07 -6.45 1.36
CA ARG A 101 -5.09 -5.41 1.24
C ARG A 101 -4.48 -4.05 0.95
N GLN A 102 -5.22 -3.24 0.23
CA GLN A 102 -4.88 -1.85 0.02
C GLN A 102 -5.43 -1.01 1.17
N ILE A 103 -4.59 -0.14 1.73
CA ILE A 103 -5.00 0.86 2.72
C ILE A 103 -4.65 2.26 2.21
N ARG A 104 -5.35 3.26 2.72
CA ARG A 104 -5.05 4.66 2.42
C ARG A 104 -5.14 5.53 3.65
N ASN A 105 -4.40 6.64 3.63
CA ASN A 105 -4.48 7.67 4.65
C ASN A 105 -4.42 9.06 4.02
N GLY A 106 -5.36 9.93 4.40
CA GLY A 106 -5.51 11.29 3.87
C GLY A 106 -4.87 12.38 4.74
N SER A 107 -3.95 12.04 5.65
CA SER A 107 -3.30 13.03 6.50
C SER A 107 -2.39 13.93 5.66
N LYS A 108 -2.70 15.23 5.62
CA LYS A 108 -1.93 16.23 4.85
C LYS A 108 -0.43 16.20 5.16
N ARG A 109 -0.06 15.93 6.42
CA ARG A 109 1.34 15.83 6.86
C ARG A 109 2.04 14.59 6.33
N LEU A 110 1.34 13.44 6.31
CA LEU A 110 1.88 12.20 5.76
C LEU A 110 2.04 12.30 4.24
N VAL A 111 0.99 12.77 3.56
CA VAL A 111 0.99 12.96 2.10
C VAL A 111 2.11 13.92 1.68
N GLY A 112 2.19 15.11 2.27
CA GLY A 112 3.23 16.08 1.92
C GLY A 112 4.66 15.61 2.23
N ALA A 113 4.85 14.81 3.29
CA ALA A 113 6.14 14.20 3.58
C ALA A 113 6.54 13.16 2.52
N LEU A 114 5.59 12.32 2.08
CA LEU A 114 5.82 11.33 1.01
C LEU A 114 6.07 11.98 -0.34
N GLU A 115 5.32 13.04 -0.67
CA GLU A 115 5.52 13.83 -1.89
C GLU A 115 6.94 14.37 -1.97
N THR A 116 7.42 14.98 -0.89
CA THR A 116 8.80 15.50 -0.81
C THR A 116 9.85 14.42 -1.06
N VAL A 117 9.73 13.25 -0.41
CA VAL A 117 10.73 12.18 -0.58
C VAL A 117 10.58 11.42 -1.91
N LEU A 118 9.39 11.45 -2.52
CA LEU A 118 9.13 10.94 -3.87
C LEU A 118 9.80 11.82 -4.93
N GLU A 119 9.62 13.15 -4.83
CA GLU A 119 10.29 14.12 -5.71
C GLU A 119 11.82 14.06 -5.61
N GLN A 120 12.34 13.78 -4.41
CA GLN A 120 13.77 13.57 -4.17
C GLN A 120 14.30 12.21 -4.64
N GLY A 121 13.42 11.31 -5.10
CA GLY A 121 13.78 9.96 -5.53
C GLY A 121 14.22 9.01 -4.41
N MET A 122 13.97 9.35 -3.15
CA MET A 122 14.30 8.49 -2.00
C MET A 122 13.27 7.38 -1.78
N VAL A 123 12.02 7.63 -2.19
CA VAL A 123 10.91 6.68 -2.15
C VAL A 123 10.28 6.64 -3.53
N GLY A 124 9.93 5.45 -4.01
CA GLY A 124 9.12 5.24 -5.21
C GLY A 124 8.06 4.18 -4.97
N GLN A 125 7.17 3.98 -5.94
CA GLN A 125 6.23 2.85 -5.91
C GLN A 125 6.98 1.54 -5.64
N GLY A 126 6.40 0.70 -4.79
CA GLY A 126 7.01 -0.54 -4.30
C GLY A 126 7.97 -0.39 -3.13
N THR A 127 8.27 0.83 -2.65
CA THR A 127 9.17 1.00 -1.51
C THR A 127 8.53 0.46 -0.23
N PRO A 128 9.17 -0.48 0.49
CA PRO A 128 8.68 -0.96 1.77
C PRO A 128 8.98 0.07 2.87
N LEU A 129 7.98 0.42 3.66
CA LEU A 129 8.02 1.46 4.68
C LEU A 129 7.49 0.94 6.02
N LEU A 130 8.06 1.43 7.12
CA LEU A 130 7.42 1.47 8.43
C LEU A 130 6.86 2.88 8.62
N VAL A 131 5.53 2.98 8.66
CA VAL A 131 4.82 4.24 8.89
C VAL A 131 4.26 4.20 10.31
N THR A 132 4.60 5.18 11.13
CA THR A 132 4.19 5.25 12.55
C THR A 132 3.52 6.57 12.85
N PHE A 133 2.34 6.53 13.46
CA PHE A 133 1.66 7.70 13.98
C PHE A 133 2.30 8.12 15.31
N LEU A 134 2.82 9.34 15.40
CA LEU A 134 3.49 9.87 16.58
C LEU A 134 2.57 10.71 17.47
N GLY A 135 1.26 10.64 17.24
CA GLY A 135 0.27 11.50 17.89
C GLY A 135 0.07 12.83 17.17
N LYS A 136 -0.77 13.68 17.74
CA LYS A 136 -1.04 15.02 17.20
C LYS A 136 -0.13 16.05 17.84
N LYS A 137 0.53 16.88 17.02
CA LYS A 137 1.33 18.02 17.48
C LYS A 137 0.57 19.32 17.21
N GLN A 138 0.46 20.17 18.24
CA GLN A 138 -0.13 21.50 18.07
C GLN A 138 0.73 22.31 17.08
N ASN A 139 0.06 23.00 16.16
CA ASN A 139 0.73 23.87 15.22
C ASN A 139 1.25 25.12 15.96
N ARG A 140 2.41 25.63 15.53
CA ARG A 140 3.01 26.83 16.15
C ARG A 140 2.13 28.08 15.98
N THR A 141 1.31 28.11 14.94
CA THR A 141 0.60 29.29 14.47
C THR A 141 -0.89 29.34 14.84
N ASN A 142 -1.45 28.28 15.42
CA ASN A 142 -2.86 28.23 15.81
C ASN A 142 -3.13 27.11 16.85
N SER A 143 -4.37 27.01 17.30
CA SER A 143 -4.83 25.96 18.22
C SER A 143 -5.07 24.60 17.55
N PHE A 144 -4.98 24.51 16.22
CA PHE A 144 -5.17 23.24 15.52
C PHE A 144 -3.99 22.31 15.77
N LYS A 145 -4.28 21.01 15.89
CA LYS A 145 -3.28 19.95 16.00
C LYS A 145 -3.24 19.18 14.68
N SER A 146 -2.04 18.88 14.21
CA SER A 146 -1.83 18.05 13.02
C SER A 146 -1.20 16.73 13.42
N ASP A 147 -1.54 15.68 12.68
CA ASP A 147 -0.91 14.38 12.88
C ASP A 147 0.59 14.49 12.63
N ASN A 148 1.37 13.88 13.52
CA ASN A 148 2.80 13.77 13.39
C ASN A 148 3.14 12.32 13.02
N TRP A 149 4.13 12.14 12.16
CA TRP A 149 4.42 10.85 11.54
C TRP A 149 5.92 10.55 11.55
N SER A 150 6.26 9.27 11.66
CA SER A 150 7.58 8.73 11.32
C SER A 150 7.43 7.83 10.10
N ILE A 151 8.26 8.05 9.08
CA ILE A 151 8.28 7.25 7.85
C ILE A 151 9.71 6.75 7.68
N LYS A 152 9.90 5.43 7.67
CA LYS A 152 11.22 4.81 7.57
C LYS A 152 11.23 3.74 6.48
N PRO A 153 12.10 3.82 5.46
CA PRO A 153 12.33 2.72 4.54
C PRO A 153 12.75 1.45 5.28
N LEU A 154 12.21 0.31 4.86
CA LEU A 154 12.55 -1.00 5.39
C LEU A 154 13.61 -1.64 4.49
N LYS A 155 14.67 -2.15 5.09
CA LYS A 155 15.59 -3.06 4.41
C LYS A 155 15.03 -4.47 4.51
N LEU A 156 14.75 -5.09 3.37
CA LEU A 156 14.35 -6.49 3.31
C LEU A 156 15.61 -7.36 3.39
N ASN A 157 15.63 -8.31 4.32
CA ASN A 157 16.64 -9.36 4.34
C ASN A 157 16.17 -10.44 3.38
N ILE A 158 16.56 -10.29 2.13
CA ILE A 158 16.32 -11.29 1.09
C ILE A 158 17.59 -12.14 1.07
N GLY A 159 17.44 -13.41 1.45
CA GLY A 159 18.52 -14.41 1.42
C GLY A 159 18.77 -14.92 0.01
#